data_AF-A0A6P2A159-F1
#
_entry.id   AF-A0A6P2A159-F1
#
_cell.length_a   1.000
_cell.length_b   1.000
_cell.length_c   1.000
_cell.angle_alpha   90.00
_cell.angle_beta   90.00
_cell.angle_gamma   90.00
#
_symmetry.space_group_name_H-M   'P 1'
#
loop_
_entity.id
_entity.type
_entity.pdbx_description
1 polymer ?
#
loop_
_entity_poly.entity_id
_entity_poly.type
_entity_poly.pdbx_seq_one_letter_code
_entity_poly.pdbx_strand_id
1 'polypeptide(L)'
;MDNQENRLHRELAPEVFQIAAELYSQKQQEYTLQELILIGEEAKIPAEFIQQAVDLVQSKKKSRKIQFPKKLKNLKLVLLGVAAVAATLVVGGWGYNQISTNKTSSNSAVNILPVKSDKEQTHTGNVERYLLNKEGLVEGILLSNGKQIKFAAHNGKQLEAEIKPGDTVEVIGKSGTSSSYGQEIDASVITNTKTNKVVAKQPKPKGEKKPKSSNLNTLKVDDSVQHWLVDGKGEIKGAILTSGTQVHLSKPIRQNLKKLAKTGSEIKADGVGKETPHGYVVQVISLKINGELLPNSN
;
A
#
# COMPACT_ATOMS: atom_id res chain seq x y z
N MET A 1 1.99 -37.66 52.62
CA MET A 1 0.62 -38.11 52.32
C MET A 1 0.24 -37.47 51.01
N ASP A 2 -0.07 -38.31 50.04
CA ASP A 2 -0.06 -38.05 48.60
C ASP A 2 -1.23 -37.14 48.19
N ASN A 3 -0.94 -36.04 47.50
CA ASN A 3 -1.96 -35.14 46.97
C ASN A 3 -2.46 -35.73 45.65
N GLN A 4 -3.53 -36.53 45.70
CA GLN A 4 -4.25 -36.98 44.50
C GLN A 4 -4.98 -35.81 43.86
N GLU A 5 -4.23 -34.92 43.20
CA GLU A 5 -4.76 -33.91 42.30
C GLU A 5 -5.36 -34.58 41.07
N ASN A 6 -6.68 -34.75 41.07
CA ASN A 6 -7.58 -34.73 39.91
C ASN A 6 -6.94 -35.12 38.55
N ARG A 7 -6.35 -36.31 38.45
CA ARG A 7 -5.74 -36.81 37.20
C ARG A 7 -6.82 -37.46 36.34
N LEU A 8 -7.21 -36.79 35.26
CA LEU A 8 -8.13 -37.33 34.27
C LEU A 8 -7.54 -38.60 33.64
N HIS A 9 -8.32 -39.68 33.57
CA HIS A 9 -7.90 -40.92 32.94
C HIS A 9 -7.56 -40.70 31.45
N ARG A 10 -6.42 -41.25 31.00
CA ARG A 10 -5.87 -41.06 29.64
C ARG A 10 -6.88 -41.39 28.54
N GLU A 11 -7.80 -42.31 28.79
CA GLU A 11 -8.83 -42.76 27.84
C GLU A 11 -9.96 -41.73 27.64
N LEU A 12 -10.19 -40.84 28.61
CA LEU A 12 -11.21 -39.79 28.53
C LEU A 12 -10.70 -38.52 27.82
N ALA A 13 -9.39 -38.39 27.63
CA ALA A 13 -8.79 -37.21 27.01
C ALA A 13 -9.34 -36.91 25.60
N PRO A 14 -9.48 -37.88 24.66
CA PRO A 14 -9.99 -37.61 23.32
C PRO A 14 -11.43 -37.08 23.34
N GLU A 15 -12.29 -37.64 24.19
CA GLU A 15 -13.69 -37.24 24.33
C GLU A 15 -13.81 -35.84 24.94
N VAL A 16 -13.00 -35.53 25.97
CA VAL A 16 -12.92 -34.18 26.53
C VAL A 16 -12.47 -33.16 25.49
N PHE A 17 -11.47 -33.48 24.66
CA PHE A 17 -11.04 -32.59 23.59
C PHE A 17 -12.08 -32.44 22.49
N GLN A 18 -12.82 -33.51 22.16
CA GLN A 18 -13.89 -33.47 21.18
C GLN A 18 -15.07 -32.63 21.67
N ILE A 19 -15.51 -32.80 22.90
CA ILE A 19 -16.57 -31.99 23.53
C ILE A 19 -16.10 -30.54 23.68
N ALA A 20 -14.85 -30.30 24.08
CA ALA A 20 -14.30 -28.95 24.16
C ALA A 20 -14.25 -28.26 22.78
N ALA A 21 -13.86 -29.00 21.74
CA ALA A 21 -13.87 -28.51 20.35
C ALA A 21 -15.30 -28.26 19.85
N GLU A 22 -16.26 -29.12 20.21
CA GLU A 22 -17.67 -28.96 19.89
C GLU A 22 -18.27 -27.74 20.59
N LEU A 23 -18.05 -27.59 21.90
CA LEU A 23 -18.43 -26.42 22.69
C LEU A 23 -17.77 -25.14 22.15
N TYR A 24 -16.52 -25.21 21.70
CA TYR A 24 -15.82 -24.09 21.07
C TYR A 24 -16.42 -23.73 19.70
N SER A 25 -16.85 -24.74 18.93
CA SER A 25 -17.51 -24.55 17.63
C SER A 25 -18.95 -24.01 17.79
N GLN A 26 -19.65 -24.41 18.86
CA GLN A 26 -20.97 -23.93 19.22
C GLN A 26 -20.91 -22.51 19.81
N LYS A 27 -19.76 -22.15 20.41
CA LYS A 27 -19.41 -20.78 20.81
C LYS A 27 -19.01 -19.85 19.65
N GLN A 28 -19.30 -20.20 18.39
CA GLN A 28 -19.41 -19.19 17.31
C GLN A 28 -20.62 -18.26 17.55
N GLN A 29 -20.71 -17.67 18.74
CA GLN A 29 -21.73 -16.70 19.07
C GLN A 29 -21.45 -15.47 18.23
N GLU A 30 -22.36 -15.21 17.31
CA GLU A 30 -22.45 -13.92 16.66
C GLU A 30 -22.70 -12.90 17.78
N TYR A 31 -21.65 -12.19 18.17
CA TYR A 31 -21.78 -11.16 19.19
C TYR A 31 -22.70 -10.06 18.67
N THR A 32 -23.72 -9.75 19.46
CA THR A 32 -24.53 -8.58 19.22
C THR A 32 -23.70 -7.32 19.46
N LEU A 33 -24.10 -6.24 18.82
CA LEU A 33 -23.45 -4.95 18.98
C LEU A 33 -23.41 -4.49 20.46
N GLN A 34 -24.47 -4.79 21.21
CA GLN A 34 -24.60 -4.46 22.63
C GLN A 34 -23.64 -5.29 23.49
N GLU A 35 -23.45 -6.59 23.19
CA GLU A 35 -22.47 -7.43 23.87
C GLU A 35 -21.03 -6.99 23.57
N LEU A 36 -20.76 -6.59 22.33
CA LEU A 36 -19.45 -6.03 21.99
C LEU A 36 -19.19 -4.71 22.72
N ILE A 37 -20.21 -3.87 22.91
CA ILE A 37 -20.11 -2.64 23.69
C ILE A 37 -19.80 -2.97 25.16
N LEU A 38 -20.49 -3.95 25.74
CA LEU A 38 -20.27 -4.40 27.12
C LEU A 38 -18.85 -4.96 27.33
N ILE A 39 -18.38 -5.81 26.41
CA ILE A 39 -17.01 -6.35 26.43
C ILE A 39 -15.98 -5.22 26.25
N GLY A 40 -16.30 -4.24 25.40
CA GLY A 40 -15.45 -3.07 25.21
C GLY A 40 -15.43 -2.14 26.41
N GLU A 41 -16.53 -2.00 27.15
CA GLU A 41 -16.59 -1.23 28.39
C GLU A 41 -15.63 -1.81 29.44
N GLU A 42 -15.58 -3.14 29.57
CA GLU A 42 -14.60 -3.83 30.43
C GLU A 42 -13.16 -3.54 29.98
N ALA A 43 -12.93 -3.45 28.66
CA ALA A 43 -11.65 -3.05 28.07
C ALA A 43 -11.42 -1.52 28.03
N LYS A 44 -12.32 -0.70 28.62
CA LYS A 44 -12.31 0.78 28.60
C LYS A 44 -12.30 1.39 27.19
N ILE A 45 -12.99 0.74 26.26
CA ILE A 45 -13.21 1.19 24.89
C ILE A 45 -14.58 1.85 24.82
N PRO A 46 -14.67 3.15 24.47
CA PRO A 46 -15.96 3.83 24.34
C PRO A 46 -16.85 3.20 23.24
N ALA A 47 -18.17 3.19 23.50
CA ALA A 47 -19.15 2.48 22.68
C ALA A 47 -19.17 2.93 21.21
N GLU A 48 -18.88 4.21 20.95
CA GLU A 48 -18.85 4.79 19.61
C GLU A 48 -17.78 4.15 18.70
N PHE A 49 -16.64 3.72 19.27
CA PHE A 49 -15.59 3.07 18.48
C PHE A 49 -15.94 1.64 18.11
N ILE A 50 -16.71 0.96 18.97
CA ILE A 50 -17.17 -0.41 18.74
C ILE A 50 -18.22 -0.41 17.64
N GLN A 51 -19.13 0.56 17.65
CA GLN A 51 -20.09 0.80 16.57
C GLN A 51 -19.39 1.01 15.22
N GLN A 52 -18.43 1.93 15.17
CA GLN A 52 -17.68 2.23 13.94
C GLN A 52 -16.89 1.02 13.44
N ALA A 53 -16.27 0.25 14.35
CA ALA A 53 -15.54 -0.96 14.00
C ALA A 53 -16.45 -2.03 13.40
N VAL A 54 -17.65 -2.22 13.96
CA VAL A 54 -18.65 -3.16 13.42
C VAL A 54 -19.09 -2.73 12.02
N ASP A 55 -19.42 -1.46 11.81
CA ASP A 55 -19.84 -0.93 10.49
C ASP A 55 -18.74 -1.10 9.43
N LEU A 56 -17.48 -0.84 9.81
CA LEU A 56 -16.32 -1.04 8.95
C LEU A 56 -16.12 -2.51 8.59
N VAL A 57 -16.27 -3.44 9.54
CA VAL A 57 -16.15 -4.88 9.28
C VAL A 57 -17.28 -5.39 8.38
N GLN A 58 -18.51 -4.92 8.60
CA GLN A 58 -19.66 -5.30 7.78
C GLN A 58 -19.52 -4.83 6.33
N SER A 59 -19.09 -3.58 6.10
CA SER A 59 -18.87 -3.05 4.75
C SER A 59 -17.78 -3.83 3.97
N LYS A 60 -16.73 -4.28 4.68
CA LYS A 60 -15.67 -5.12 4.13
C LYS A 60 -16.16 -6.53 3.77
N LYS A 61 -16.99 -7.16 4.61
CA LYS A 61 -17.57 -8.50 4.35
C LYS A 61 -18.57 -8.48 3.18
N LYS A 62 -19.41 -7.44 3.06
CA LYS A 62 -20.36 -7.27 1.94
C LYS A 62 -19.65 -7.17 0.58
N SER A 63 -18.43 -6.62 0.57
CA SER A 63 -17.60 -6.47 -0.63
C SER A 63 -16.86 -7.76 -1.04
N ARG A 64 -16.75 -8.74 -0.14
CA ARG A 64 -16.06 -10.03 -0.38
C ARG A 64 -16.95 -11.14 -0.95
N LYS A 65 -18.28 -10.94 -1.02
CA LYS A 65 -19.24 -11.89 -1.62
C LYS A 65 -19.36 -11.80 -3.16
N ILE A 66 -18.49 -11.05 -3.84
CA ILE A 66 -18.46 -10.98 -5.30
C ILE A 66 -17.67 -12.20 -5.85
N GLN A 67 -18.43 -13.27 -6.10
CA GLN A 67 -18.26 -14.33 -7.10
C GLN A 67 -16.88 -14.50 -7.78
N PHE A 68 -16.22 -15.64 -7.53
CA PHE A 68 -15.38 -16.29 -8.55
C PHE A 68 -16.23 -17.40 -9.23
N PRO A 69 -16.51 -17.34 -10.54
CA PRO A 69 -17.25 -18.39 -11.21
C PRO A 69 -16.41 -19.68 -11.35
N LYS A 70 -17.05 -20.80 -11.03
CA LYS A 70 -16.59 -22.17 -11.31
C LYS A 70 -16.35 -22.33 -12.82
N LYS A 71 -15.11 -22.62 -13.24
CA LYS A 71 -14.78 -23.52 -14.37
C LYS A 71 -13.27 -23.67 -14.51
N LEU A 72 -12.75 -24.84 -14.14
CA LEU A 72 -11.73 -25.54 -14.91
C LEU A 72 -11.89 -27.03 -14.64
N LYS A 73 -12.49 -27.71 -15.62
CA LYS A 73 -12.45 -29.16 -15.75
C LYS A 73 -11.03 -29.54 -16.19
N ASN A 74 -10.56 -30.66 -15.65
CA ASN A 74 -9.47 -31.51 -16.16
C ASN A 74 -8.06 -30.93 -16.05
N LEU A 75 -7.41 -31.17 -14.90
CA LEU A 75 -5.97 -31.42 -14.89
C LEU A 75 -5.68 -32.56 -13.92
N LYS A 76 -5.54 -33.77 -14.47
CA LYS A 76 -4.88 -34.88 -13.79
C LYS A 76 -3.38 -34.53 -13.74
N LEU A 77 -2.81 -34.40 -12.55
CA LEU A 77 -1.36 -34.45 -12.38
C LEU A 77 -1.03 -35.27 -11.14
N VAL A 78 -0.19 -36.25 -11.41
CA VAL A 78 0.17 -37.43 -10.62
C VAL A 78 0.93 -37.01 -9.36
N LEU A 79 0.50 -37.53 -8.21
CA LEU A 79 1.23 -37.53 -6.95
C LEU A 79 2.11 -38.79 -6.89
N LEU A 80 3.43 -38.60 -6.92
CA LEU A 80 4.45 -39.51 -6.41
C LEU A 80 5.30 -38.64 -5.47
N GLY A 81 5.19 -38.78 -4.15
CA GLY A 81 6.02 -39.67 -3.32
C GLY A 81 7.39 -39.00 -3.08
N VAL A 82 7.87 -38.67 -1.88
CA VAL A 82 8.29 -39.52 -0.72
C VAL A 82 8.57 -38.52 0.44
N ALA A 83 7.87 -38.54 1.58
CA ALA A 83 8.21 -39.20 2.85
C ALA A 83 9.58 -38.86 3.50
N ALA A 84 9.51 -38.60 4.83
CA ALA A 84 10.55 -38.77 5.86
C ALA A 84 11.66 -37.70 5.98
N VAL A 85 12.23 -37.33 7.15
CA VAL A 85 12.07 -37.62 8.59
C VAL A 85 13.05 -36.66 9.32
N ALA A 86 12.81 -36.44 10.61
CA ALA A 86 13.77 -36.10 11.68
C ALA A 86 14.31 -34.65 11.87
N ALA A 87 13.93 -34.16 13.05
CA ALA A 87 14.61 -33.22 13.92
C ALA A 87 16.15 -33.34 13.96
N THR A 88 16.81 -32.18 14.01
CA THR A 88 18.04 -31.98 14.79
C THR A 88 18.06 -30.59 15.42
N LEU A 89 18.08 -30.56 16.75
CA LEU A 89 18.46 -29.43 17.59
C LEU A 89 19.96 -29.56 17.87
N VAL A 90 20.77 -28.56 17.53
CA VAL A 90 22.00 -28.25 18.27
C VAL A 90 22.19 -26.74 18.37
N VAL A 91 22.49 -26.32 19.59
CA VAL A 91 22.60 -24.99 20.18
C VAL A 91 24.04 -24.45 20.08
N GLY A 92 24.19 -23.12 19.99
CA GLY A 92 25.32 -22.34 20.54
C GLY A 92 26.20 -21.60 19.51
N GLY A 93 26.42 -20.28 19.57
CA GLY A 93 25.98 -19.29 20.55
C GLY A 93 26.51 -17.87 20.30
N TRP A 94 26.01 -16.95 21.14
CA TRP A 94 26.48 -15.60 21.54
C TRP A 94 26.51 -14.50 20.45
N GLY A 95 25.96 -13.29 20.58
CA GLY A 95 25.55 -12.41 21.69
C GLY A 95 26.09 -11.00 21.33
N TYR A 96 25.29 -9.96 21.10
CA TYR A 96 24.84 -8.94 22.06
C TYR A 96 24.24 -7.76 21.24
N ASN A 97 23.13 -7.17 21.69
CA ASN A 97 23.00 -5.75 22.12
C ASN A 97 21.50 -5.43 22.27
N GLN A 98 20.99 -5.52 23.49
CA GLN A 98 20.73 -4.38 24.40
C GLN A 98 19.41 -3.67 24.14
N ILE A 99 18.45 -4.14 24.95
CA ILE A 99 17.34 -3.46 25.57
C ILE A 99 17.50 -1.93 25.64
N SER A 100 16.47 -1.23 25.17
CA SER A 100 16.03 0.01 25.80
C SER A 100 14.56 -0.14 26.15
N THR A 101 14.33 -0.58 27.38
CA THR A 101 13.06 -0.43 28.08
C THR A 101 12.97 1.01 28.57
N ASN A 102 11.98 1.75 28.09
CA ASN A 102 11.33 2.77 28.91
C ASN A 102 9.88 2.34 29.10
N LYS A 103 9.58 1.80 30.29
CA LYS A 103 8.22 1.66 30.79
C LYS A 103 7.81 3.01 31.36
N THR A 104 6.84 3.66 30.74
CA THR A 104 5.94 4.57 31.46
C THR A 104 4.52 4.13 31.12
N SER A 105 3.93 3.35 32.02
CA SER A 105 2.49 3.14 32.04
C SER A 105 1.86 4.39 32.65
N SER A 106 1.19 5.20 31.82
CA SER A 106 0.11 6.10 32.25
C SER A 106 -0.57 6.71 31.02
N ASN A 107 -1.85 6.37 30.87
CA ASN A 107 -2.92 7.10 30.17
C ASN A 107 -2.92 7.22 28.63
N SER A 108 -3.90 6.52 28.04
CA SER A 108 -4.79 7.00 26.97
C SER A 108 -4.18 7.38 25.61
N ALA A 109 -4.30 6.48 24.64
CA ALA A 109 -5.06 6.68 23.40
C ALA A 109 -4.88 5.45 22.49
N VAL A 110 -6.01 4.89 22.06
CA VAL A 110 -6.09 3.77 21.13
C VAL A 110 -5.40 4.13 19.82
N ASN A 111 -4.24 3.53 19.56
CA ASN A 111 -3.51 3.71 18.30
C ASN A 111 -4.09 2.72 17.27
N ILE A 112 -5.13 3.14 16.53
CA ILE A 112 -5.70 2.36 15.43
C ILE A 112 -4.76 2.49 14.22
N LEU A 113 -3.63 1.80 14.24
CA LEU A 113 -2.85 1.53 13.04
C LEU A 113 -3.44 0.28 12.35
N PRO A 114 -3.62 0.27 11.03
CA PRO A 114 -4.06 -0.94 10.34
C PRO A 114 -3.03 -2.05 10.56
N VAL A 115 -3.53 -3.26 10.86
CA VAL A 115 -2.74 -4.49 10.97
C VAL A 115 -1.82 -4.58 9.75
N LYS A 116 -0.51 -4.44 10.00
CA LYS A 116 0.55 -4.62 9.01
C LYS A 116 0.34 -5.96 8.31
N SER A 117 -0.12 -5.94 7.05
CA SER A 117 -0.12 -7.13 6.22
C SER A 117 1.34 -7.54 6.00
N ASP A 118 1.66 -8.85 5.96
CA ASP A 118 3.04 -9.36 5.81
C ASP A 118 3.80 -8.84 4.56
N LYS A 119 3.13 -8.09 3.67
CA LYS A 119 3.70 -7.46 2.47
C LYS A 119 3.83 -5.93 2.55
N GLU A 120 3.42 -5.31 3.66
CA GLU A 120 3.52 -3.86 3.85
C GLU A 120 4.75 -3.50 4.69
N GLN A 121 5.45 -2.47 4.23
CA GLN A 121 6.67 -1.94 4.84
C GLN A 121 6.45 -0.49 5.23
N THR A 122 7.18 -0.07 6.26
CA THR A 122 7.24 1.32 6.69
C THR A 122 8.39 2.01 5.97
N HIS A 123 8.13 3.21 5.45
CA HIS A 123 9.11 4.08 4.82
C HIS A 123 9.01 5.48 5.41
N THR A 124 10.12 6.19 5.50
CA THR A 124 10.15 7.59 5.95
C THR A 124 10.87 8.47 4.92
N GLY A 125 10.53 9.74 4.90
CA GLY A 125 11.22 10.73 4.08
C GLY A 125 10.54 12.08 4.05
N ASN A 126 11.24 13.07 3.49
CA ASN A 126 10.70 14.41 3.26
C ASN A 126 9.98 14.45 1.92
N VAL A 127 8.79 15.06 1.91
CA VAL A 127 8.02 15.27 0.70
C VAL A 127 8.71 16.34 -0.13
N GLU A 128 9.16 15.97 -1.32
CA GLU A 128 9.76 16.90 -2.27
C GLU A 128 8.67 17.60 -3.08
N ARG A 129 7.72 16.84 -3.61
CA ARG A 129 6.61 17.36 -4.43
C ARG A 129 5.47 16.36 -4.58
N TYR A 130 4.33 16.85 -5.08
CA TYR A 130 3.23 15.99 -5.51
C TYR A 130 3.54 15.26 -6.82
N LEU A 131 2.97 14.07 -6.98
CA LEU A 131 2.93 13.33 -8.24
C LEU A 131 1.53 13.42 -8.83
N LEU A 132 1.45 13.80 -10.10
CA LEU A 132 0.20 14.02 -10.80
C LEU A 132 -0.19 12.80 -11.65
N ASN A 133 -1.47 12.56 -11.85
CA ASN A 133 -1.91 11.63 -12.90
C ASN A 133 -2.04 12.37 -14.23
N LYS A 134 -2.33 11.62 -15.30
CA LYS A 134 -2.53 12.19 -16.64
C LYS A 134 -3.70 13.17 -16.74
N GLU A 135 -4.63 13.14 -15.79
CA GLU A 135 -5.73 14.09 -15.64
C GLU A 135 -5.35 15.35 -14.82
N GLY A 136 -4.10 15.47 -14.37
CA GLY A 136 -3.61 16.61 -13.59
C GLY A 136 -4.04 16.62 -12.13
N LEU A 137 -4.48 15.47 -11.59
CA LEU A 137 -4.85 15.32 -10.19
C LEU A 137 -3.70 14.71 -9.40
N VAL A 138 -3.54 15.10 -8.14
CA VAL A 138 -2.56 14.48 -7.25
C VAL A 138 -2.91 13.01 -7.04
N GLU A 139 -2.00 12.12 -7.42
CA GLU A 139 -2.12 10.67 -7.21
C GLU A 139 -1.10 10.11 -6.20
N GLY A 140 -0.17 10.95 -5.76
CA GLY A 140 0.94 10.55 -4.91
C GLY A 140 1.88 11.69 -4.55
N ILE A 141 3.03 11.34 -3.98
CA ILE A 141 4.12 12.25 -3.60
C ILE A 141 5.47 11.63 -3.95
N LEU A 142 6.42 12.48 -4.34
CA LEU A 142 7.84 12.14 -4.45
C LEU A 142 8.53 12.51 -3.15
N LEU A 143 9.30 11.59 -2.59
CA LEU A 143 10.17 11.87 -1.45
C LEU A 143 11.57 12.26 -1.92
N SER A 144 12.27 13.08 -1.14
CA SER A 144 13.63 13.56 -1.44
C SER A 144 14.69 12.45 -1.55
N ASN A 145 14.37 11.24 -1.07
CA ASN A 145 15.20 10.05 -1.23
C ASN A 145 14.89 9.26 -2.52
N GLY A 146 14.08 9.81 -3.43
CA GLY A 146 13.71 9.22 -4.71
C GLY A 146 12.58 8.18 -4.64
N LYS A 147 12.01 7.89 -3.46
CA LYS A 147 10.83 7.01 -3.35
C LYS A 147 9.58 7.71 -3.88
N GLN A 148 8.80 6.97 -4.67
CA GLN A 148 7.61 7.47 -5.34
C GLN A 148 6.38 6.87 -4.69
N ILE A 149 5.72 7.63 -3.83
CA ILE A 149 4.60 7.15 -3.04
C ILE A 149 3.32 7.34 -3.86
N LYS A 150 2.62 6.25 -4.14
CA LYS A 150 1.35 6.22 -4.86
C LYS A 150 0.22 5.94 -3.90
N PHE A 151 -0.83 6.74 -3.97
CA PHE A 151 -1.96 6.65 -3.05
C PHE A 151 -3.31 6.41 -3.77
N ALA A 152 -3.44 6.97 -4.98
CA ALA A 152 -4.59 7.01 -5.88
C ALA A 152 -5.27 8.38 -5.94
N ALA A 153 -5.62 8.80 -7.16
CA ALA A 153 -6.09 10.16 -7.44
C ALA A 153 -7.40 10.55 -6.75
N HIS A 154 -8.31 9.60 -6.47
CA HIS A 154 -9.55 9.90 -5.76
C HIS A 154 -9.32 10.26 -4.29
N ASN A 155 -8.17 9.89 -3.72
CA ASN A 155 -7.71 10.33 -2.40
C ASN A 155 -6.80 11.56 -2.46
N GLY A 156 -6.54 12.12 -3.66
CA GLY A 156 -5.61 13.23 -3.88
C GLY A 156 -5.95 14.49 -3.08
N LYS A 157 -7.24 14.86 -3.00
CA LYS A 157 -7.66 16.05 -2.24
C LYS A 157 -7.35 15.95 -0.74
N GLN A 158 -7.54 14.76 -0.16
CA GLN A 158 -7.22 14.53 1.26
C GLN A 158 -5.70 14.54 1.45
N LEU A 159 -4.95 13.94 0.52
CA LEU A 159 -3.50 13.97 0.53
C LEU A 159 -2.97 15.41 0.47
N GLU A 160 -3.48 16.22 -0.44
CA GLU A 160 -3.14 17.63 -0.58
C GLU A 160 -3.52 18.45 0.66
N ALA A 161 -4.65 18.15 1.32
CA ALA A 161 -5.08 18.89 2.51
C ALA A 161 -4.13 18.68 3.70
N GLU A 162 -3.64 17.45 3.89
CA GLU A 162 -2.91 17.07 5.11
C GLU A 162 -1.39 16.95 4.95
N ILE A 163 -0.90 16.76 3.73
CA ILE A 163 0.52 16.58 3.41
C ILE A 163 0.95 17.64 2.39
N LYS A 164 2.01 18.40 2.69
CA LYS A 164 2.60 19.44 1.84
C LYS A 164 4.05 19.11 1.47
N PRO A 165 4.56 19.61 0.33
CA PRO A 165 5.99 19.66 0.08
C PRO A 165 6.74 20.30 1.26
N GLY A 166 7.85 19.70 1.67
CA GLY A 166 8.61 20.04 2.87
C GLY A 166 8.22 19.26 4.13
N ASP A 167 7.06 18.60 4.17
CA ASP A 167 6.67 17.77 5.32
C ASP A 167 7.53 16.50 5.42
N THR A 168 7.78 16.04 6.65
CA THR A 168 8.35 14.71 6.90
C THR A 168 7.21 13.71 7.14
N VAL A 169 7.21 12.62 6.39
CA VAL A 169 6.16 11.60 6.44
C VAL A 169 6.67 10.21 6.79
N GLU A 170 5.81 9.44 7.45
CA GLU A 170 5.90 7.98 7.55
C GLU A 170 4.85 7.36 6.62
N VAL A 171 5.22 6.34 5.88
CA VAL A 171 4.39 5.69 4.87
C VAL A 171 4.36 4.20 5.14
N ILE A 172 3.15 3.65 5.27
CA ILE A 172 2.93 2.20 5.30
C ILE A 172 2.39 1.80 3.93
N GLY A 173 3.06 0.90 3.24
CA GLY A 173 2.66 0.50 1.90
C GLY A 173 3.39 -0.71 1.34
N LYS A 174 2.96 -1.16 0.17
CA LYS A 174 3.59 -2.26 -0.55
C LYS A 174 4.71 -1.71 -1.43
N SER A 175 5.93 -2.14 -1.17
CA SER A 175 7.08 -1.82 -2.01
C SER A 175 6.97 -2.49 -3.38
N GLY A 176 7.10 -1.70 -4.44
CA GLY A 176 7.38 -2.19 -5.78
C GLY A 176 8.84 -2.57 -5.96
N THR A 177 9.18 -2.99 -7.17
CA THR A 177 10.56 -3.32 -7.55
C THR A 177 11.41 -2.04 -7.56
N SER A 178 12.55 -2.07 -6.87
CA SER A 178 13.54 -0.98 -6.91
C SER A 178 14.32 -1.03 -8.22
N SER A 179 14.55 0.13 -8.84
CA SER A 179 15.43 0.28 -10.01
C SER A 179 16.31 1.52 -9.87
N SER A 180 17.24 1.71 -10.81
CA SER A 180 18.08 2.92 -10.87
C SER A 180 17.26 4.22 -11.06
N TYR A 181 15.99 4.10 -11.43
CA TYR A 181 15.08 5.22 -11.67
C TYR A 181 14.20 5.54 -10.45
N GLY A 182 14.27 4.74 -9.38
CA GLY A 182 13.50 4.89 -8.16
C GLY A 182 12.69 3.64 -7.80
N GLN A 183 11.76 3.81 -6.87
CA GLN A 183 10.91 2.73 -6.36
C GLN A 183 9.50 3.28 -6.08
N GLU A 184 8.48 2.71 -6.72
CA GLU A 184 7.07 3.01 -6.41
C GLU A 184 6.65 2.26 -5.13
N ILE A 185 6.01 2.96 -4.20
CA ILE A 185 5.39 2.40 -3.01
C ILE A 185 3.88 2.60 -3.13
N ASP A 186 3.09 1.51 -3.21
CA ASP A 186 1.63 1.60 -3.15
C ASP A 186 1.21 1.75 -1.68
N ALA A 187 1.01 3.00 -1.27
CA ALA A 187 0.75 3.37 0.11
C ALA A 187 -0.68 3.04 0.54
N SER A 188 -0.78 2.44 1.71
CA SER A 188 -2.03 2.21 2.44
C SER A 188 -2.29 3.33 3.44
N VAL A 189 -1.23 3.88 4.05
CA VAL A 189 -1.30 4.98 5.02
C VAL A 189 -0.11 5.92 4.84
N ILE A 190 -0.36 7.22 4.95
CA ILE A 190 0.67 8.27 5.02
C ILE A 190 0.39 9.11 6.26
N THR A 191 1.38 9.25 7.14
CA THR A 191 1.30 10.02 8.38
C THR A 191 2.27 11.19 8.30
N ASN A 192 1.79 12.42 8.50
CA ASN A 192 2.67 13.56 8.72
C ASN A 192 3.24 13.47 10.15
N THR A 193 4.55 13.32 10.25
CA THR A 193 5.22 13.08 11.54
C THR A 193 5.26 14.33 12.44
N LYS A 194 5.08 15.52 11.87
CA LYS A 194 5.04 16.78 12.63
C LYS A 194 3.63 17.08 13.16
N THR A 195 2.61 16.85 12.35
CA THR A 195 1.22 17.19 12.70
C THR A 195 0.41 16.00 13.22
N ASN A 196 0.97 14.78 13.14
CA ASN A 196 0.31 13.50 13.43
C ASN A 196 -0.96 13.25 12.59
N LYS A 197 -1.16 14.01 11.52
CA LYS A 197 -2.30 13.81 10.62
C LYS A 197 -2.08 12.58 9.74
N VAL A 198 -3.13 11.79 9.59
CA VAL A 198 -3.10 10.51 8.89
C VAL A 198 -4.01 10.54 7.67
N VAL A 199 -3.47 10.12 6.53
CA VAL A 199 -4.19 9.91 5.29
C VAL A 199 -4.19 8.40 5.03
N ALA A 200 -5.35 7.76 5.14
CA ALA A 200 -5.52 6.33 4.86
C ALA A 200 -6.23 6.11 3.51
N LYS A 201 -5.75 5.14 2.73
CA LYS A 201 -6.26 4.88 1.39
C LYS A 201 -7.71 4.42 1.48
N GLN A 202 -8.62 5.14 0.83
CA GLN A 202 -10.03 4.81 0.84
C GLN A 202 -10.41 4.06 -0.45
N PRO A 203 -11.40 3.16 -0.41
CA PRO A 203 -11.93 2.55 -1.63
C PRO A 203 -12.49 3.62 -2.57
N LYS A 204 -12.40 3.36 -3.88
CA LYS A 204 -13.02 4.24 -4.87
C LYS A 204 -14.52 4.34 -4.61
N PRO A 205 -15.08 5.56 -4.50
CA PRO A 205 -16.51 5.75 -4.38
C PRO A 205 -17.27 5.10 -5.54
N LYS A 206 -18.38 4.43 -5.25
CA LYS A 206 -19.23 3.84 -6.30
C LYS A 206 -19.92 4.97 -7.07
N GLY A 207 -19.79 4.98 -8.39
CA GLY A 207 -20.48 5.93 -9.25
C GLY A 207 -19.75 7.25 -9.50
N GLU A 208 -18.52 7.41 -9.00
CA GLU A 208 -17.68 8.53 -9.43
C GLU A 208 -17.35 8.40 -10.92
N LYS A 209 -17.95 9.29 -11.72
CA LYS A 209 -17.58 9.45 -13.12
C LYS A 209 -16.13 9.90 -13.14
N LYS A 210 -15.31 9.26 -13.99
CA LYS A 210 -13.97 9.80 -14.28
C LYS A 210 -14.14 11.27 -14.66
N PRO A 211 -13.37 12.18 -14.07
CA PRO A 211 -13.42 13.58 -14.46
C PRO A 211 -13.24 13.64 -15.98
N LYS A 212 -14.18 14.29 -16.67
CA LYS A 212 -14.04 14.50 -18.11
C LYS A 212 -12.76 15.30 -18.31
N SER A 213 -11.90 14.84 -19.22
CA SER A 213 -10.71 15.57 -19.64
C SER A 213 -11.18 16.90 -20.23
N SER A 214 -11.14 17.98 -19.45
CA SER A 214 -11.42 19.33 -19.93
C SER A 214 -10.11 20.01 -20.32
N ASN A 215 -10.13 20.64 -21.49
CA ASN A 215 -9.11 21.54 -22.05
C ASN A 215 -7.69 20.96 -22.04
N LEU A 216 -7.42 20.01 -22.94
CA LEU A 216 -6.05 19.64 -23.28
C LEU A 216 -5.54 20.56 -24.38
N ASN A 217 -4.37 21.14 -24.16
CA ASN A 217 -3.66 21.91 -25.15
C ASN A 217 -2.56 21.05 -25.77
N THR A 218 -2.24 21.27 -27.03
CA THR A 218 -1.02 20.73 -27.62
C THR A 218 0.16 21.47 -27.02
N LEU A 219 1.12 20.75 -26.46
CA LEU A 219 2.28 21.29 -25.78
C LEU A 219 3.55 20.70 -26.40
N LYS A 220 4.57 21.56 -26.49
CA LYS A 220 5.93 21.17 -26.84
C LYS A 220 6.82 21.32 -25.62
N VAL A 221 7.68 20.34 -25.43
CA VAL A 221 8.65 20.28 -24.33
C VAL A 221 10.04 20.21 -24.95
N ASP A 222 10.94 21.04 -24.45
CA ASP A 222 12.39 21.00 -24.71
C ASP A 222 13.07 21.30 -23.36
N ASP A 223 13.42 20.24 -22.63
CA ASP A 223 13.83 20.35 -21.22
C ASP A 223 14.67 19.13 -20.81
N SER A 224 15.29 19.19 -19.63
CA SER A 224 16.08 18.10 -19.07
C SER A 224 15.29 17.30 -18.03
N VAL A 225 15.55 15.99 -17.96
CA VAL A 225 14.91 15.12 -16.97
C VAL A 225 15.54 15.31 -15.59
N GLN A 226 14.74 15.75 -14.63
CA GLN A 226 15.14 15.86 -13.22
C GLN A 226 14.94 14.53 -12.47
N HIS A 227 13.76 13.90 -12.61
CA HIS A 227 13.46 12.61 -12.00
C HIS A 227 12.74 11.69 -12.98
N TRP A 228 13.18 10.44 -13.08
CA TRP A 228 12.41 9.41 -13.75
C TRP A 228 11.31 8.88 -12.83
N LEU A 229 10.11 8.63 -13.37
CA LEU A 229 9.00 8.04 -12.65
C LEU A 229 8.84 6.58 -13.05
N VAL A 230 8.58 5.70 -12.08
CA VAL A 230 8.45 4.26 -12.29
C VAL A 230 7.07 3.74 -11.88
N ASP A 231 6.66 2.60 -12.44
CA ASP A 231 5.54 1.83 -11.92
C ASP A 231 5.98 0.82 -10.84
N GLY A 232 5.02 0.08 -10.27
CA GLY A 232 5.30 -0.95 -9.26
C GLY A 232 6.26 -2.07 -9.69
N LYS A 233 6.58 -2.19 -10.99
CA LYS A 233 7.59 -3.13 -11.51
C LYS A 233 8.97 -2.48 -11.66
N GLY A 234 9.12 -1.21 -11.29
CA GLY A 234 10.35 -0.44 -11.47
C GLY A 234 10.57 0.01 -12.91
N GLU A 235 9.58 -0.14 -13.79
CA GLU A 235 9.67 0.27 -15.20
C GLU A 235 9.29 1.75 -15.33
N ILE A 236 10.04 2.49 -16.16
CA ILE A 236 9.78 3.92 -16.38
C ILE A 236 8.37 4.12 -16.92
N LYS A 237 7.57 4.97 -16.28
CA LYS A 237 6.22 5.39 -16.69
C LYS A 237 6.12 6.86 -17.11
N GLY A 238 7.12 7.66 -16.78
CA GLY A 238 7.07 9.11 -16.90
C GLY A 238 8.36 9.75 -16.43
N ALA A 239 8.38 11.07 -16.40
CA ALA A 239 9.46 11.84 -15.80
C ALA A 239 8.92 13.16 -15.23
N ILE A 240 9.69 13.75 -14.34
CA ILE A 240 9.59 15.13 -13.90
C ILE A 240 10.79 15.86 -14.48
N LEU A 241 10.53 16.98 -15.15
CA LEU A 241 11.55 17.76 -15.84
C LEU A 241 12.06 18.89 -14.95
N THR A 242 13.15 19.54 -15.33
CA THR A 242 13.75 20.65 -14.58
C THR A 242 12.82 21.87 -14.45
N SER A 243 11.91 22.08 -15.41
CA SER A 243 10.81 23.06 -15.28
C SER A 243 9.75 22.69 -14.23
N GLY A 244 9.78 21.47 -13.70
CA GLY A 244 8.72 20.91 -12.86
C GLY A 244 7.55 20.31 -13.63
N THR A 245 7.60 20.33 -14.98
CA THR A 245 6.62 19.65 -15.83
C THR A 245 6.69 18.14 -15.61
N GLN A 246 5.53 17.50 -15.42
CA GLN A 246 5.43 16.05 -15.35
C GLN A 246 4.96 15.45 -16.68
N VAL A 247 5.78 14.59 -17.27
CA VAL A 247 5.47 13.89 -18.50
C VAL A 247 5.03 12.45 -18.23
N HIS A 248 3.97 12.02 -18.90
CA HIS A 248 3.47 10.64 -18.89
C HIS A 248 3.79 9.98 -20.22
N LEU A 249 4.38 8.79 -20.15
CA LEU A 249 4.80 8.03 -21.32
C LEU A 249 3.84 6.89 -21.63
N SER A 250 3.50 6.75 -22.91
CA SER A 250 2.72 5.63 -23.42
C SER A 250 3.54 4.33 -23.38
N LYS A 251 2.86 3.17 -23.42
CA LYS A 251 3.54 1.86 -23.38
C LYS A 251 4.60 1.67 -24.49
N PRO A 252 4.35 2.03 -25.76
CA PRO A 252 5.37 1.92 -26.82
C PRO A 252 6.65 2.71 -26.51
N ILE A 253 6.52 3.95 -26.03
CA ILE A 253 7.66 4.80 -25.69
C ILE A 253 8.47 4.18 -24.54
N ARG A 254 7.78 3.71 -23.48
CA ARG A 254 8.41 3.10 -22.28
C ARG A 254 9.27 1.89 -22.61
N GLN A 255 8.85 1.05 -23.56
CA GLN A 255 9.56 -0.18 -23.94
C GLN A 255 10.93 0.11 -24.56
N ASN A 256 11.10 1.26 -25.19
CA ASN A 256 12.34 1.65 -25.87
C ASN A 256 13.27 2.51 -24.99
N LEU A 257 12.82 2.91 -23.79
CA LEU A 257 13.53 3.87 -22.94
C LEU A 257 14.69 3.28 -22.12
N LYS A 258 14.63 1.99 -21.78
CA LYS A 258 15.44 1.40 -20.70
C LYS A 258 16.96 1.58 -20.85
N LYS A 259 17.48 1.66 -22.09
CA LYS A 259 18.90 1.82 -22.38
C LYS A 259 19.34 3.29 -22.54
N LEU A 260 18.39 4.19 -22.72
CA LEU A 260 18.62 5.60 -23.09
C LEU A 260 18.34 6.56 -21.94
N ALA A 261 17.49 6.15 -21.00
CA ALA A 261 17.11 6.97 -19.86
C ALA A 261 18.28 7.14 -18.89
N LYS A 262 18.69 8.39 -18.69
CA LYS A 262 19.63 8.82 -17.64
C LYS A 262 19.04 10.07 -16.99
N THR A 263 19.32 10.28 -15.71
CA THR A 263 19.00 11.58 -15.10
C THR A 263 19.82 12.67 -15.81
N GLY A 264 19.20 13.81 -16.10
CA GLY A 264 19.79 14.86 -16.91
C GLY A 264 19.72 14.64 -18.42
N SER A 265 19.10 13.55 -18.92
CA SER A 265 18.87 13.41 -20.36
C SER A 265 18.02 14.57 -20.87
N GLU A 266 18.43 15.15 -21.99
CA GLU A 266 17.65 16.14 -22.71
C GLU A 266 16.51 15.45 -23.45
N ILE A 267 15.31 15.99 -23.33
CA ILE A 267 14.15 15.50 -24.07
C ILE A 267 13.51 16.59 -24.90
N LYS A 268 13.05 16.21 -26.10
CA LYS A 268 12.12 16.99 -26.91
C LYS A 268 10.86 16.17 -27.12
N ALA A 269 9.72 16.69 -26.74
CA ALA A 269 8.47 15.95 -26.81
C ALA A 269 7.32 16.82 -27.33
N ASP A 270 6.49 16.24 -28.20
CA ASP A 270 5.16 16.77 -28.47
C ASP A 270 4.13 15.96 -27.69
N GLY A 271 3.13 16.64 -27.15
CA GLY A 271 2.10 15.98 -26.37
C GLY A 271 0.85 16.82 -26.18
N VAL A 272 -0.08 16.26 -25.43
CA VAL A 272 -1.29 16.95 -25.00
C VAL A 272 -1.32 17.06 -23.49
N GLY A 273 -1.66 18.23 -22.97
CA GLY A 273 -1.54 18.47 -21.55
C GLY A 273 -2.25 19.72 -21.07
N LYS A 274 -2.05 20.04 -19.81
CA LYS A 274 -2.64 21.23 -19.18
C LYS A 274 -1.80 21.69 -17.99
N GLU A 275 -2.02 22.94 -17.64
CA GLU A 275 -1.54 23.51 -16.39
C GLU A 275 -2.42 23.05 -15.22
N THR A 276 -1.79 22.88 -14.07
CA THR A 276 -2.42 22.55 -12.79
C THR A 276 -1.85 23.47 -11.71
N PRO A 277 -2.49 23.58 -10.53
CA PRO A 277 -1.90 24.30 -9.40
C PRO A 277 -0.52 23.78 -8.96
N HIS A 278 -0.16 22.56 -9.37
CA HIS A 278 1.08 21.86 -8.99
C HIS A 278 2.09 21.74 -10.14
N GLY A 279 1.89 22.48 -11.23
CA GLY A 279 2.74 22.48 -12.43
C GLY A 279 2.02 21.96 -13.68
N TYR A 280 2.78 21.68 -14.74
CA TYR A 280 2.24 21.18 -15.99
C TYR A 280 2.22 19.65 -16.02
N VAL A 281 1.18 19.09 -16.65
CA VAL A 281 1.10 17.66 -16.98
C VAL A 281 0.99 17.49 -18.47
N VAL A 282 1.85 16.66 -19.06
CA VAL A 282 1.88 16.37 -20.50
C VAL A 282 1.80 14.87 -20.72
N GLN A 283 0.84 14.44 -21.54
CA GLN A 283 0.81 13.09 -22.11
C GLN A 283 1.58 13.11 -23.43
N VAL A 284 2.70 12.40 -23.46
CA VAL A 284 3.65 12.44 -24.56
C VAL A 284 3.17 11.57 -25.73
N ILE A 285 3.17 12.16 -26.91
CA ILE A 285 2.82 11.50 -28.18
C ILE A 285 4.09 11.09 -28.94
N SER A 286 5.03 12.02 -29.06
CA SER A 286 6.34 11.84 -29.67
C SER A 286 7.43 12.18 -28.65
N LEU A 287 8.51 11.40 -28.60
CA LEU A 287 9.62 11.66 -27.70
C LEU A 287 10.95 11.47 -28.43
N LYS A 288 11.79 12.49 -28.37
CA LYS A 288 13.20 12.43 -28.68
C LYS A 288 14.00 12.56 -27.39
N ILE A 289 14.95 11.67 -27.17
CA ILE A 289 15.84 11.68 -25.99
C ILE A 289 17.29 11.73 -26.45
N ASN A 290 18.05 12.74 -26.00
CA ASN A 290 19.45 12.96 -26.40
C ASN A 290 19.67 12.88 -27.93
N GLY A 291 18.72 13.39 -28.71
CA GLY A 291 18.77 13.36 -30.18
C GLY A 291 18.09 12.14 -30.84
N GLU A 292 17.87 11.04 -30.12
CA GLU A 292 17.28 9.80 -30.64
C GLU A 292 15.75 9.83 -30.58
N LEU A 293 15.07 9.67 -31.73
CA LEU A 293 13.61 9.64 -31.82
C LEU A 293 13.08 8.24 -31.46
N LEU A 294 12.12 8.20 -30.54
CA LEU A 294 11.47 6.98 -30.11
C LEU A 294 10.17 6.71 -30.87
N PRO A 295 9.70 5.44 -30.92
CA PRO A 295 8.45 5.11 -31.58
C PRO A 295 7.27 5.85 -30.95
N ASN A 296 6.46 6.50 -31.79
CA ASN A 296 5.30 7.28 -31.36
C ASN A 296 4.25 6.39 -30.67
N SER A 297 3.41 7.03 -29.85
CA SER A 297 2.15 6.41 -29.42
C SER A 297 1.18 6.34 -30.60
N ASN A 298 1.03 5.15 -31.21
CA ASN A 298 -0.14 4.88 -32.06
C ASN A 298 -1.42 4.81 -31.22
#